data_AF-A0A835YSU4-F1
#
_entry.id   AF-A0A835YSU4-F1
#
_cell.length_a   1.000
_cell.length_b   1.000
_cell.length_c   1.000
_cell.angle_alpha   90.00
_cell.angle_beta   90.00
_cell.angle_gamma   90.00
#
_symmetry.space_group_name_H-M   'P 1'
#
loop_
_entity.id
_entity.type
_entity.pdbx_description
1 polymer ?
#
loop_
_entity_poly.entity_id
_entity_poly.type
_entity_poly.pdbx_seq_one_letter_code
_entity_poly.pdbx_strand_id
1 'polypeptide(L)'
;MSRKLARALPTRADRCVDVGCSYGKCTALLAAKGGSVLGVDNSRQVVAKARAMHPDIHFECIDAILDRQTLVEKAAGPQLVFLDIGGDRELDTLVLLIPLLQRLLKPEASGSGRAAHCVIVVKGYRLARAASKTVQEDGRICNFKSWWGAICDKANERMTQAGKKLGSVQQGTGKPSRRVMHPLQYPRMFLRPQGGLAGLAGNSSTAAVAGNSSIAGGDWKQICRYHNYMYCKRGDRCPHDHTACHCCGRAGHKAVECEVYAPPPPPLGTNAVPQETEV
;
A
#
# COMPACT_ATOMS: atom_id res chain seq x y z
N MET A 1 -17.27 7.68 8.11
CA MET A 1 -17.98 7.75 6.82
C MET A 1 -17.98 6.42 6.08
N SER A 2 -16.81 5.81 5.78
CA SER A 2 -16.72 4.54 5.02
C SER A 2 -17.59 3.41 5.55
N ARG A 3 -17.62 3.16 6.87
CA ARG A 3 -18.45 2.10 7.47
C ARG A 3 -19.96 2.27 7.27
N LYS A 4 -20.47 3.51 7.14
CA LYS A 4 -21.89 3.75 6.84
C LYS A 4 -22.20 3.30 5.40
N LEU A 5 -21.34 3.68 4.45
CA LEU A 5 -21.45 3.28 3.05
C LEU A 5 -21.26 1.76 2.88
N ALA A 6 -20.32 1.14 3.59
CA ALA A 6 -20.13 -0.31 3.58
C ALA A 6 -21.38 -1.09 4.06
N ARG A 7 -22.23 -0.46 4.89
CA ARG A 7 -23.51 -1.06 5.32
C ARG A 7 -24.67 -0.77 4.37
N ALA A 8 -24.55 0.20 3.48
CA ALA A 8 -25.66 0.69 2.66
C ALA A 8 -25.53 0.29 1.18
N LEU A 9 -24.31 0.26 0.65
CA LEU A 9 -24.05 0.07 -0.78
C LEU A 9 -24.02 -1.40 -1.22
N PRO A 10 -23.33 -2.33 -0.53
CA PRO A 10 -23.19 -3.69 -1.04
C PRO A 10 -24.49 -4.48 -0.95
N THR A 11 -24.72 -5.27 -1.98
CA THR A 11 -25.74 -6.31 -2.10
C THR A 11 -25.09 -7.69 -2.11
N ARG A 12 -25.89 -8.75 -1.98
CA ARG A 12 -25.41 -10.14 -2.06
C ARG A 12 -24.81 -10.50 -3.42
N ALA A 13 -25.20 -9.79 -4.47
CA ALA A 13 -24.67 -10.01 -5.81
C ALA A 13 -23.31 -9.35 -6.03
N ASP A 14 -22.91 -8.42 -5.13
CA ASP A 14 -21.72 -7.62 -5.35
C ASP A 14 -20.44 -8.38 -5.00
N ARG A 15 -19.48 -8.30 -5.92
CA ARG A 15 -18.08 -8.62 -5.64
C ARG A 15 -17.36 -7.36 -5.17
N CYS A 16 -16.89 -7.39 -3.93
CA CYS A 16 -16.28 -6.22 -3.29
C CYS A 16 -14.77 -6.37 -3.10
N VAL A 17 -14.04 -5.27 -3.26
CA VAL A 17 -12.62 -5.18 -2.89
C VAL A 17 -12.41 -4.04 -1.91
N ASP A 18 -11.72 -4.28 -0.82
CA ASP A 18 -11.36 -3.28 0.20
C ASP A 18 -9.85 -3.04 0.17
N VAL A 19 -9.42 -1.97 -0.50
CA VAL A 19 -8.02 -1.58 -0.68
C VAL A 19 -7.56 -0.72 0.49
N GLY A 20 -6.55 -1.20 1.22
CA GLY A 20 -6.15 -0.63 2.50
C GLY A 20 -7.01 -1.15 3.64
N CYS A 21 -7.32 -2.46 3.64
CA CYS A 21 -8.31 -3.05 4.55
C CYS A 21 -7.95 -2.94 6.04
N SER A 22 -6.68 -2.66 6.36
CA SER A 22 -6.17 -2.64 7.72
C SER A 22 -6.54 -3.95 8.46
N TYR A 23 -6.97 -3.87 9.72
CA TYR A 23 -7.42 -5.02 10.51
C TYR A 23 -8.78 -5.62 10.08
N GLY A 24 -9.26 -5.33 8.87
CA GLY A 24 -10.44 -5.99 8.27
C GLY A 24 -11.80 -5.51 8.77
N LYS A 25 -11.87 -4.48 9.63
CA LYS A 25 -13.16 -4.02 10.19
C LYS A 25 -14.15 -3.50 9.15
N CYS A 26 -13.67 -2.86 8.07
CA CYS A 26 -14.54 -2.42 6.97
C CYS A 26 -14.92 -3.62 6.10
N THR A 27 -13.93 -4.43 5.74
CA THR A 27 -14.09 -5.69 5.00
C THR A 27 -15.14 -6.61 5.62
N ALA A 28 -15.16 -6.76 6.95
CA ALA A 28 -16.16 -7.55 7.67
C ALA A 28 -17.59 -7.01 7.52
N LEU A 29 -17.76 -5.68 7.45
CA LEU A 29 -19.07 -5.08 7.19
C LEU A 29 -19.54 -5.32 5.77
N LEU A 30 -18.61 -5.34 4.80
CA LEU A 30 -18.91 -5.69 3.41
C LEU A 30 -19.30 -7.17 3.33
N ALA A 31 -18.53 -8.07 3.96
CA ALA A 31 -18.78 -9.51 3.94
C ALA A 31 -20.12 -9.89 4.58
N ALA A 32 -20.52 -9.19 5.65
CA ALA A 32 -21.82 -9.39 6.30
C ALA A 32 -23.03 -9.12 5.39
N LYS A 33 -22.84 -8.48 4.22
CA LYS A 33 -23.90 -8.30 3.22
C LYS A 33 -24.11 -9.50 2.33
N GLY A 34 -23.24 -10.51 2.39
CA GLY A 34 -23.42 -11.80 1.74
C GLY A 34 -23.01 -11.85 0.26
N GLY A 35 -22.06 -11.00 -0.16
CA GLY A 35 -21.33 -11.11 -1.43
C GLY A 35 -19.86 -11.51 -1.19
N SER A 36 -19.10 -11.78 -2.26
CA SER A 36 -17.68 -12.12 -2.12
C SER A 36 -16.86 -10.87 -1.83
N VAL A 37 -15.98 -10.92 -0.83
CA VAL A 37 -15.16 -9.77 -0.45
C VAL A 37 -13.69 -10.16 -0.37
N LEU A 38 -12.84 -9.36 -1.01
CA LEU A 38 -11.39 -9.43 -0.89
C LEU A 38 -10.88 -8.20 -0.13
N GLY A 39 -10.27 -8.40 1.04
CA GLY A 39 -9.51 -7.36 1.73
C GLY A 39 -8.05 -7.37 1.31
N VAL A 40 -7.50 -6.23 0.89
CA VAL A 40 -6.07 -6.12 0.55
C VAL A 40 -5.38 -5.03 1.37
N ASP A 41 -4.18 -5.34 1.84
CA ASP A 41 -3.29 -4.39 2.50
C ASP A 41 -1.84 -4.76 2.19
N ASN A 42 -0.95 -3.78 2.14
CA ASN A 42 0.46 -4.06 1.84
C ASN A 42 1.26 -4.54 3.06
N SER A 43 0.67 -4.50 4.25
CA SER A 43 1.31 -4.93 5.49
C SER A 43 0.94 -6.38 5.83
N ARG A 44 1.88 -7.32 5.61
CA ARG A 44 1.73 -8.74 5.99
C ARG A 44 1.23 -8.94 7.42
N GLN A 45 1.75 -8.16 8.38
CA GLN A 45 1.36 -8.24 9.78
C GLN A 45 -0.10 -7.82 10.03
N VAL A 46 -0.57 -6.81 9.29
CA VAL A 46 -1.94 -6.33 9.37
C VAL A 46 -2.89 -7.35 8.75
N VAL A 47 -2.53 -7.90 7.59
CA VAL A 47 -3.30 -8.97 6.93
C VAL A 47 -3.38 -10.23 7.79
N ALA A 48 -2.27 -10.66 8.40
CA ALA A 48 -2.27 -11.81 9.31
C ALA A 48 -3.23 -11.60 10.49
N LYS A 49 -3.25 -10.40 11.07
CA LYS A 49 -4.20 -10.03 12.13
C LYS A 49 -5.64 -9.97 11.62
N ALA A 50 -5.88 -9.43 10.44
CA ALA A 50 -7.22 -9.39 9.83
C ALA A 50 -7.76 -10.81 9.62
N ARG A 51 -6.94 -11.73 9.09
CA ARG A 51 -7.28 -13.16 8.94
C ARG A 51 -7.59 -13.81 10.28
N ALA A 52 -6.78 -13.56 11.31
CA ALA A 52 -7.04 -14.09 12.65
C ALA A 52 -8.36 -13.56 13.27
N MET A 53 -8.70 -12.29 13.01
CA MET A 53 -9.92 -11.66 13.51
C MET A 53 -11.18 -12.06 12.71
N HIS A 54 -11.00 -12.42 11.45
CA HIS A 54 -12.07 -12.68 10.48
C HIS A 54 -11.70 -13.89 9.60
N PRO A 55 -11.70 -15.12 10.17
CA PRO A 55 -11.18 -16.32 9.50
C PRO A 55 -11.97 -16.70 8.24
N ASP A 56 -13.24 -16.35 8.16
CA ASP A 56 -14.13 -16.66 7.03
C ASP A 56 -14.02 -15.65 5.87
N ILE A 57 -13.18 -14.61 6.00
CA ILE A 57 -13.03 -13.57 5.00
C ILE A 57 -11.68 -13.72 4.31
N HIS A 58 -11.68 -13.58 2.98
CA HIS A 58 -10.46 -13.62 2.18
C HIS A 58 -9.68 -12.31 2.32
N PHE A 59 -8.43 -12.41 2.78
CA PHE A 59 -7.49 -11.28 2.77
C PHE A 59 -6.23 -11.66 2.02
N GLU A 60 -5.62 -10.69 1.34
CA GLU A 60 -4.32 -10.85 0.66
C GLU A 60 -3.36 -9.72 1.01
N CYS A 61 -2.07 -10.06 1.09
CA CYS A 61 -1.02 -9.07 1.24
C CYS A 61 -0.56 -8.58 -0.14
N ILE A 62 -1.18 -7.52 -0.64
CA ILE A 62 -0.93 -6.97 -1.97
C ILE A 62 -0.59 -5.49 -1.85
N ASP A 63 0.50 -5.07 -2.48
CA ASP A 63 0.74 -3.65 -2.74
C ASP A 63 -0.03 -3.24 -4.00
N ALA A 64 -1.16 -2.57 -3.80
CA ALA A 64 -2.07 -2.21 -4.90
C ALA A 64 -1.45 -1.34 -6.01
N ILE A 65 -0.29 -0.72 -5.76
CA ILE A 65 0.40 0.15 -6.73
C ILE A 65 1.48 -0.60 -7.48
N LEU A 66 2.23 -1.45 -6.78
CA LEU A 66 3.38 -2.16 -7.34
C LEU A 66 2.98 -3.50 -7.92
N ASP A 67 2.07 -4.20 -7.27
CA ASP A 67 1.62 -5.54 -7.61
C ASP A 67 0.24 -5.50 -8.25
N ARG A 68 0.15 -4.72 -9.33
CA ARG A 68 -1.11 -4.39 -10.01
C ARG A 68 -1.73 -5.62 -10.63
N GLN A 69 -0.90 -6.50 -11.18
CA GLN A 69 -1.33 -7.71 -11.87
C GLN A 69 -1.98 -8.67 -10.87
N THR A 70 -1.31 -8.97 -9.75
CA THR A 70 -1.90 -9.81 -8.70
C THR A 70 -3.18 -9.18 -8.15
N LEU A 71 -3.23 -7.86 -7.99
CA LEU A 71 -4.47 -7.19 -7.61
C LEU A 71 -5.60 -7.46 -8.60
N VAL A 72 -5.37 -7.35 -9.92
CA VAL A 72 -6.40 -7.63 -10.95
C VAL A 72 -6.86 -9.07 -10.88
N GLU A 73 -5.91 -10.01 -10.90
CA GLU A 73 -6.20 -11.44 -10.94
C GLU A 73 -7.05 -11.86 -9.74
N LYS A 74 -6.74 -11.32 -8.55
CA LYS A 74 -7.47 -11.61 -7.31
C LYS A 74 -8.78 -10.84 -7.18
N ALA A 75 -8.83 -9.63 -7.72
CA ALA A 75 -10.01 -8.78 -7.66
C ALA A 75 -11.06 -9.08 -8.74
N ALA A 76 -10.74 -9.94 -9.72
CA ALA A 76 -11.42 -10.09 -11.00
C ALA A 76 -12.95 -9.81 -11.00
N GLY A 77 -13.33 -8.80 -11.78
CA GLY A 77 -14.71 -8.36 -11.97
C GLY A 77 -15.40 -7.77 -10.73
N PRO A 78 -14.77 -6.94 -9.89
CA PRO A 78 -15.46 -6.38 -8.74
C PRO A 78 -16.43 -5.29 -9.19
N GLN A 79 -17.59 -5.21 -8.54
CA GLN A 79 -18.60 -4.18 -8.80
C GLN A 79 -18.46 -3.01 -7.83
N LEU A 80 -17.83 -3.25 -6.67
CA LEU A 80 -17.70 -2.25 -5.61
C LEU A 80 -16.30 -2.27 -5.00
N VAL A 81 -15.60 -1.15 -5.08
CA VAL A 81 -14.25 -1.01 -4.55
C VAL A 81 -14.26 0.05 -3.46
N PHE A 82 -13.89 -0.34 -2.24
CA PHE A 82 -13.56 0.59 -1.16
C PHE A 82 -12.07 0.87 -1.20
N LEU A 83 -11.70 2.14 -1.19
CA LEU A 83 -10.33 2.61 -1.19
C LEU A 83 -10.11 3.45 0.07
N ASP A 84 -9.50 2.84 1.09
CA ASP A 84 -9.20 3.44 2.39
C ASP A 84 -7.70 3.39 2.69
N ILE A 85 -6.92 4.15 1.92
CA ILE A 85 -5.48 4.31 2.11
C ILE A 85 -5.20 5.51 3.03
N GLY A 86 -5.41 5.33 4.35
CA GLY A 86 -5.41 6.43 5.32
C GLY A 86 -4.10 7.21 5.50
N GLY A 87 -4.22 8.52 5.81
CA GLY A 87 -3.18 9.42 6.33
C GLY A 87 -3.12 10.80 5.64
N ASP A 88 -2.35 11.76 6.15
CA ASP A 88 -2.19 13.11 5.54
C ASP A 88 -1.58 13.15 4.12
N ARG A 89 -1.25 11.98 3.55
CA ARG A 89 -0.48 11.76 2.32
C ARG A 89 -1.34 11.23 1.14
N GLU A 90 -2.66 11.25 1.31
CA GLU A 90 -3.66 10.55 0.49
C GLU A 90 -3.76 10.98 -0.98
N LEU A 91 -3.63 12.27 -1.31
CA LEU A 91 -4.07 12.77 -2.63
C LEU A 91 -3.28 12.18 -3.80
N ASP A 92 -1.95 12.16 -3.69
CA ASP A 92 -1.07 11.74 -4.78
C ASP A 92 -1.24 10.24 -5.07
N THR A 93 -1.43 9.45 -4.00
CA THR A 93 -1.69 8.02 -4.13
C THR A 93 -3.06 7.74 -4.72
N LEU A 94 -4.09 8.50 -4.33
CA LEU A 94 -5.44 8.38 -4.89
C LEU A 94 -5.48 8.71 -6.39
N VAL A 95 -4.74 9.75 -6.81
CA VAL A 95 -4.61 10.13 -8.24
C VAL A 95 -3.99 9.00 -9.06
N LEU A 96 -3.10 8.18 -8.49
CA LEU A 96 -2.54 7.02 -9.17
C LEU A 96 -3.49 5.81 -9.15
N LEU A 97 -4.11 5.52 -7.99
CA LEU A 97 -4.90 4.30 -7.81
C LEU A 97 -6.27 4.39 -8.47
N ILE A 98 -6.98 5.52 -8.44
CA ILE A 98 -8.35 5.61 -8.97
C ILE A 98 -8.38 5.31 -10.48
N PRO A 99 -7.56 5.96 -11.34
CA PRO A 99 -7.54 5.63 -12.77
C PRO A 99 -7.02 4.23 -13.06
N LEU A 100 -6.21 3.67 -12.16
CA LEU A 100 -5.74 2.30 -12.25
C LEU A 100 -6.92 1.33 -12.02
N LEU A 101 -7.59 1.45 -10.87
CA LEU A 101 -8.73 0.61 -10.50
C LEU A 101 -9.85 0.74 -11.53
N GLN A 102 -10.15 1.94 -12.04
CA GLN A 102 -11.15 2.13 -13.09
C GLN A 102 -10.82 1.40 -14.40
N ARG A 103 -9.54 1.24 -14.74
CA ARG A 103 -9.11 0.51 -15.94
C ARG A 103 -9.06 -0.99 -15.71
N LEU A 104 -8.48 -1.39 -14.59
CA LEU A 104 -8.18 -2.79 -14.26
C LEU A 104 -9.42 -3.56 -13.82
N LEU A 105 -10.38 -2.87 -13.21
CA LEU A 105 -11.59 -3.45 -12.64
C LEU A 105 -12.81 -3.09 -13.48
N LYS A 106 -12.60 -2.80 -14.77
CA LYS A 106 -13.71 -2.77 -15.72
C LYS A 106 -14.39 -4.13 -15.62
N PRO A 107 -15.69 -4.15 -15.34
CA PRO A 107 -16.37 -5.43 -15.36
C PRO A 107 -16.35 -5.92 -16.80
N GLU A 108 -15.87 -7.15 -16.96
CA GLU A 108 -16.10 -7.97 -18.15
C GLU A 108 -17.56 -7.79 -18.58
N ALA A 109 -17.81 -7.69 -19.89
CA ALA A 109 -19.15 -7.59 -20.46
C ALA A 109 -19.96 -8.79 -19.96
N SER A 110 -20.65 -8.60 -18.83
CA SER A 110 -21.27 -9.68 -18.11
C SER A 110 -22.51 -10.04 -18.89
N GLY A 111 -22.59 -11.25 -19.45
CA GLY A 111 -23.74 -11.74 -20.23
C GLY A 111 -25.10 -11.63 -19.52
N SER A 112 -25.12 -11.20 -18.25
CA SER A 112 -26.28 -10.85 -17.44
C SER A 112 -27.04 -9.57 -17.83
N GLY A 113 -26.65 -8.84 -18.89
CA GLY A 113 -27.40 -7.69 -19.42
C GLY A 113 -27.43 -6.43 -18.53
N ARG A 114 -26.91 -6.49 -17.30
CA ARG A 114 -26.73 -5.32 -16.44
C ARG A 114 -25.39 -4.67 -16.78
N ALA A 115 -25.41 -3.39 -17.17
CA ALA A 115 -24.20 -2.59 -17.26
C ALA A 115 -23.51 -2.63 -15.89
N ALA A 116 -22.41 -3.36 -15.80
CA ALA A 116 -21.71 -3.49 -14.56
C ALA A 116 -20.99 -2.15 -14.32
N HIS A 117 -21.47 -1.42 -13.31
CA HIS A 117 -20.85 -0.18 -12.89
C HIS A 117 -19.84 -0.52 -11.78
N CYS A 118 -18.60 -0.11 -11.96
CA CYS A 118 -17.60 -0.15 -10.89
C CYS A 118 -17.76 1.11 -10.04
N VAL A 119 -18.27 0.95 -8.82
CA VAL A 119 -18.38 2.06 -7.85
C VAL A 119 -17.12 2.06 -6.99
N ILE A 120 -16.40 3.19 -6.96
CA ILE A 120 -15.21 3.38 -6.12
C ILE A 120 -15.54 4.34 -4.98
N VAL A 121 -15.52 3.84 -3.75
CA VAL A 121 -15.73 4.62 -2.53
C VAL A 121 -14.39 4.99 -1.95
N VAL A 122 -14.07 6.27 -1.95
CA VAL A 122 -12.79 6.77 -1.47
C VAL A 122 -12.93 7.40 -0.10
N LYS A 123 -12.13 6.93 0.86
CA LYS A 123 -11.93 7.64 2.13
C LYS A 123 -10.67 8.48 2.03
N GLY A 124 -10.83 9.78 1.77
CA GLY A 124 -9.71 10.71 1.80
C GLY A 124 -10.11 12.13 2.15
N TYR A 125 -9.54 12.70 3.21
CA TYR A 125 -9.94 14.02 3.73
C TYR A 125 -9.63 15.14 2.74
N ARG A 126 -8.44 15.12 2.14
CA ARG A 126 -8.02 16.15 1.18
C ARG A 126 -8.87 16.13 -0.09
N LEU A 127 -9.23 14.94 -0.56
CA LEU A 127 -10.08 14.79 -1.72
C LEU A 127 -11.52 15.24 -1.41
N ALA A 128 -12.07 14.81 -0.27
CA ALA A 128 -13.40 15.24 0.18
C ALA A 128 -13.49 16.77 0.36
N ARG A 129 -12.47 17.39 0.98
CA ARG A 129 -12.40 18.85 1.14
C ARG A 129 -12.25 19.60 -0.19
N ALA A 130 -11.60 18.98 -1.18
CA ALA A 130 -11.49 19.56 -2.51
C ALA A 130 -12.81 19.44 -3.29
N ALA A 131 -13.51 18.30 -3.14
CA ALA A 131 -14.80 18.06 -3.76
C ALA A 131 -15.91 18.92 -3.15
N SER A 132 -15.91 19.13 -1.83
CA SER A 132 -16.96 19.90 -1.12
C SER A 132 -17.08 21.35 -1.57
N LYS A 133 -16.07 21.89 -2.26
CA LYS A 133 -16.09 23.25 -2.81
C LYS A 133 -16.81 23.35 -4.17
N THR A 134 -17.07 22.21 -4.80
CA THR A 134 -17.55 22.12 -6.19
C THR A 134 -18.69 21.09 -6.33
N VAL A 135 -19.17 20.56 -5.21
CA VAL A 135 -20.25 19.59 -5.17
C VAL A 135 -21.59 20.33 -5.28
N GLN A 136 -22.48 19.81 -6.10
CA GLN A 136 -23.86 20.27 -6.25
C GLN A 136 -24.74 19.71 -5.12
N GLU A 137 -25.98 20.19 -5.00
CA GLU A 137 -26.94 19.74 -3.99
C GLU A 137 -27.22 18.23 -4.07
N ASP A 138 -27.15 17.65 -5.26
CA ASP A 138 -27.34 16.22 -5.50
C ASP A 138 -26.10 15.36 -5.19
N GLY A 139 -25.02 15.98 -4.69
CA GLY A 139 -23.78 15.30 -4.35
C GLY A 139 -22.83 15.07 -5.54
N ARG A 140 -23.15 15.54 -6.75
CA ARG A 140 -22.29 15.41 -7.93
C ARG A 140 -21.30 16.56 -8.03
N ILE A 141 -20.13 16.30 -8.59
CA ILE A 141 -19.13 17.35 -8.86
C ILE A 141 -19.39 17.93 -10.25
N CYS A 142 -19.64 19.23 -10.33
CA CYS A 142 -19.81 19.90 -11.62
C CYS A 142 -18.51 19.90 -12.42
N ASN A 143 -18.59 19.76 -13.75
CA ASN A 143 -17.42 19.71 -14.63
C ASN A 143 -16.35 18.70 -14.17
N PHE A 144 -16.78 17.51 -13.71
CA PHE A 144 -15.93 16.49 -13.06
C PHE A 144 -14.58 16.27 -13.78
N LYS A 145 -14.57 16.19 -15.12
CA LYS A 145 -13.34 16.00 -15.90
C LYS A 145 -12.32 17.12 -15.67
N SER A 146 -12.76 18.38 -15.71
CA SER A 146 -11.90 19.55 -15.46
C SER A 146 -11.46 19.60 -13.99
N TRP A 147 -12.40 19.38 -13.06
CA TRP A 147 -12.09 19.34 -11.63
C TRP A 147 -11.05 18.25 -11.31
N TRP A 148 -11.25 17.03 -11.80
CA TRP A 148 -10.34 15.92 -11.58
C TRP A 148 -8.97 16.17 -12.24
N GLY A 149 -8.95 16.77 -13.44
CA GLY A 149 -7.71 17.23 -14.08
C GLY A 149 -6.90 18.15 -13.17
N ALA A 150 -7.53 19.19 -12.61
CA ALA A 150 -6.87 20.11 -11.69
C ALA A 150 -6.39 19.45 -10.38
N ILE A 151 -7.06 18.38 -9.92
CA ILE A 151 -6.60 17.57 -8.79
C ILE A 151 -5.35 16.77 -9.16
N CYS A 152 -5.35 16.13 -10.33
CA CYS A 152 -4.20 15.40 -10.86
C CYS A 152 -2.99 16.31 -11.05
N ASP A 153 -3.18 17.51 -11.62
CA ASP A 153 -2.09 18.48 -11.84
C ASP A 153 -1.44 18.89 -10.52
N LYS A 154 -2.24 19.23 -9.51
CA LYS A 154 -1.74 19.56 -8.16
C LYS A 154 -0.99 18.41 -7.50
N ALA A 155 -1.43 17.17 -7.69
CA ALA A 155 -0.72 15.99 -7.20
C ALA A 155 0.62 15.81 -7.93
N ASN A 156 0.62 15.94 -9.26
CA ASN A 156 1.81 15.83 -10.11
C ASN A 156 2.85 16.91 -9.80
N GLU A 157 2.42 18.16 -9.58
CA GLU A 157 3.26 19.27 -9.14
C GLU A 157 3.96 18.95 -7.81
N ARG A 158 3.22 18.41 -6.82
CA ARG A 158 3.81 18.02 -5.53
C ARG A 158 4.81 16.90 -5.66
N MET A 159 4.49 15.87 -6.44
CA MET A 159 5.42 14.78 -6.73
C MET A 159 6.69 15.30 -7.40
N THR A 160 6.55 16.25 -8.34
CA THR A 160 7.66 16.90 -9.03
C THR A 160 8.48 17.78 -8.10
N GLN A 161 7.85 18.60 -7.25
CA GLN A 161 8.51 19.45 -6.26
C GLN A 161 9.24 18.63 -5.19
N ALA A 162 8.65 17.52 -4.76
CA ALA A 162 9.32 16.56 -3.89
C ALA A 162 10.57 15.98 -4.58
N GLY A 163 10.47 15.60 -5.86
CA GLY A 163 11.62 15.18 -6.67
C GLY A 163 12.70 16.26 -6.83
N LYS A 164 12.33 17.52 -7.09
CA LYS A 164 13.24 18.66 -7.25
C LYS A 164 13.95 19.05 -5.95
N LYS A 165 13.24 19.09 -4.81
CA LYS A 165 13.87 19.24 -3.47
C LYS A 165 14.85 18.10 -3.16
N LEU A 166 14.67 16.94 -3.78
CA LEU A 166 15.62 15.84 -3.66
C LEU A 166 16.84 15.97 -4.58
N GLY A 167 16.69 16.60 -5.76
CA GLY A 167 17.73 16.76 -6.79
C GLY A 167 18.63 18.00 -6.65
N SER A 168 18.27 18.99 -5.84
CA SER A 168 19.11 20.17 -5.58
C SER A 168 20.23 19.95 -4.54
N VAL A 169 20.57 18.69 -4.24
CA VAL A 169 21.78 18.32 -3.50
C VAL A 169 22.84 17.95 -4.56
N GLN A 170 23.58 18.95 -5.06
CA GLN A 170 24.82 18.75 -5.83
C GLN A 170 25.93 18.20 -4.92
N GLN A 171 26.97 17.49 -5.35
CA GLN A 171 27.29 16.70 -6.54
C GLN A 171 28.51 15.88 -6.10
N GLY A 172 28.42 14.55 -6.13
CA GLY A 172 29.53 13.64 -5.91
C GLY A 172 29.36 12.47 -6.87
N THR A 173 30.33 12.25 -7.72
CA THR A 173 30.23 11.60 -9.03
C THR A 173 30.01 10.08 -8.95
N GLY A 174 28.93 9.59 -9.57
CA GLY A 174 28.89 8.21 -10.09
C GLY A 174 27.55 7.44 -10.03
N LYS A 175 26.97 7.23 -11.23
CA LYS A 175 26.08 6.11 -11.64
C LYS A 175 24.57 6.15 -11.27
N PRO A 176 23.73 5.43 -12.04
CA PRO A 176 22.57 5.99 -12.73
C PRO A 176 21.32 6.16 -11.86
N SER A 177 20.50 7.14 -12.25
CA SER A 177 19.14 7.38 -11.78
C SER A 177 18.33 6.08 -11.74
N ARG A 178 18.14 5.53 -10.52
CA ARG A 178 17.24 4.40 -10.27
C ARG A 178 15.98 4.91 -9.57
N ARG A 179 14.87 4.44 -10.13
CA ARG A 179 13.46 4.76 -9.88
C ARG A 179 13.17 5.11 -8.42
N VAL A 180 12.57 6.27 -8.21
CA VAL A 180 12.01 6.73 -6.93
C VAL A 180 11.02 5.67 -6.44
N MET A 181 11.39 4.98 -5.36
CA MET A 181 10.53 4.01 -4.70
C MET A 181 9.44 4.74 -3.90
N HIS A 182 8.19 4.33 -4.09
CA HIS A 182 6.97 5.00 -3.65
C HIS A 182 6.84 4.97 -2.11
N PRO A 183 6.35 6.04 -1.45
CA PRO A 183 6.25 6.13 0.02
C PRO A 183 5.36 5.11 0.75
N LEU A 184 4.68 4.21 0.02
CA LEU A 184 3.90 3.10 0.58
C LEU A 184 4.71 1.81 0.77
N GLN A 185 5.97 1.77 0.31
CA GLN A 185 6.87 0.62 0.48
C GLN A 185 7.52 0.48 1.86
N TYR A 186 7.07 1.21 2.89
CA TYR A 186 7.74 1.22 4.19
C TYR A 186 7.02 0.34 5.24
N PRO A 187 7.60 -0.77 5.72
CA PRO A 187 7.07 -1.56 6.84
C PRO A 187 7.17 -0.82 8.20
N ARG A 188 6.56 -1.38 9.26
CA ARG A 188 6.43 -0.80 10.63
C ARG A 188 7.76 -0.43 11.31
N MET A 189 7.72 0.41 12.35
CA MET A 189 8.90 0.89 13.09
C MET A 189 9.54 -0.24 13.88
N PHE A 190 10.84 -0.45 13.72
CA PHE A 190 11.65 -1.34 14.54
C PHE A 190 12.52 -0.51 15.49
N LEU A 191 12.61 -0.95 16.75
CA LEU A 191 13.43 -0.38 17.81
C LEU A 191 14.53 -1.39 18.17
N ARG A 192 15.75 -0.90 18.43
CA ARG A 192 16.88 -1.73 18.91
C ARG A 192 17.43 -1.16 20.23
N PRO A 193 17.89 -2.00 21.18
CA PRO A 193 18.61 -1.52 22.36
C PRO A 193 19.95 -0.88 21.97
N GLN A 194 20.30 0.28 22.54
CA GLN A 194 21.66 0.81 22.48
C GLN A 194 22.60 -0.07 23.33
N GLY A 195 23.73 -0.50 22.77
CA GLY A 195 24.74 -1.29 23.50
C GLY A 195 25.30 -2.53 22.78
N GLY A 196 24.75 -2.92 21.61
CA GLY A 196 25.24 -4.08 20.87
C GLY A 196 24.76 -5.42 21.43
N LEU A 197 24.40 -6.35 20.55
CA LEU A 197 24.01 -7.72 20.90
C LEU A 197 25.24 -8.61 21.12
N ALA A 198 26.26 -8.10 21.80
CA ALA A 198 27.41 -8.90 22.22
C ALA A 198 26.98 -9.72 23.45
N GLY A 199 26.20 -10.79 23.25
CA GLY A 199 25.87 -11.71 24.35
C GLY A 199 24.62 -12.57 24.20
N LEU A 200 23.74 -12.33 23.23
CA LEU A 200 22.53 -13.16 23.02
C LEU A 200 22.65 -13.97 21.72
N ALA A 201 23.68 -14.80 21.64
CA ALA A 201 23.69 -15.92 20.71
C ALA A 201 22.89 -17.06 21.35
N GLY A 202 21.71 -17.35 20.79
CA GLY A 202 20.88 -18.49 21.21
C GLY A 202 19.55 -18.08 21.84
N ASN A 203 18.59 -17.63 21.03
CA ASN A 203 17.25 -18.22 20.95
C ASN A 203 16.37 -17.41 20.00
N SER A 204 15.72 -18.14 19.10
CA SER A 204 14.88 -17.68 18.00
C SER A 204 13.56 -17.08 18.50
N SER A 205 13.59 -15.85 19.01
CA SER A 205 12.38 -15.10 19.39
C SER A 205 12.55 -13.63 19.02
N THR A 206 12.14 -13.26 17.81
CA THR A 206 12.05 -11.85 17.37
C THR A 206 10.92 -11.15 18.12
N ALA A 207 11.22 -10.59 19.29
CA ALA A 207 10.28 -9.74 20.03
C ALA A 207 10.06 -8.43 19.27
N ALA A 208 9.11 -8.42 18.35
CA ALA A 208 8.47 -7.20 17.86
C ALA A 208 7.59 -6.64 18.98
N VAL A 209 8.14 -5.78 19.83
CA VAL A 209 7.37 -5.11 20.88
C VAL A 209 6.34 -4.19 20.22
N ALA A 210 5.07 -4.55 20.34
CA ALA A 210 3.95 -3.80 19.82
C ALA A 210 3.36 -2.89 20.90
N GLY A 211 3.55 -1.58 20.72
CA GLY A 211 2.67 -0.54 21.28
C GLY A 211 3.00 -0.06 22.70
N ASN A 212 2.82 1.26 22.87
CA ASN A 212 2.57 2.04 24.10
C ASN A 212 2.52 1.30 25.44
N SER A 213 3.64 0.70 25.85
CA SER A 213 3.89 0.36 27.24
C SER A 213 5.25 0.95 27.56
N SER A 214 5.29 1.77 28.60
CA SER A 214 6.48 2.34 29.18
C SER A 214 7.41 1.20 29.59
N ILE A 215 8.26 0.76 28.68
CA ILE A 215 9.41 -0.09 29.02
C ILE A 215 10.40 0.84 29.69
N ALA A 216 10.25 0.97 31.00
CA ALA A 216 11.18 1.68 31.84
C ALA A 216 12.55 1.00 31.75
N GLY A 217 13.56 1.75 31.31
CA GLY A 217 14.97 1.41 31.58
C GLY A 217 15.84 0.95 30.41
N GLY A 218 15.39 1.00 29.16
CA GLY A 218 16.26 0.69 28.00
C GLY A 218 16.40 1.87 27.03
N ASP A 219 17.63 2.24 26.65
CA ASP A 219 17.86 3.20 25.56
C ASP A 219 17.53 2.55 24.22
N TRP A 220 16.27 2.64 23.80
CA TRP A 220 15.83 2.13 22.51
C TRP A 220 16.03 3.17 21.42
N LYS A 221 16.81 2.84 20.38
CA LYS A 221 17.00 3.69 19.19
C LYS A 221 16.17 3.15 18.02
N GLN A 222 15.40 4.03 17.40
CA GLN A 222 14.63 3.71 16.22
C GLN A 222 15.55 3.43 15.02
N ILE A 223 15.29 2.37 14.25
CA ILE A 223 16.07 2.04 13.04
C ILE A 223 15.74 3.00 11.89
N CYS A 224 16.77 3.51 11.22
CA CYS A 224 16.62 4.43 10.10
C CYS A 224 16.16 3.69 8.83
N ARG A 225 14.91 3.92 8.46
CA ARG A 225 14.31 3.37 7.24
C ARG A 225 14.99 3.89 5.98
N TYR A 226 15.34 5.18 5.94
CA TYR A 226 16.00 5.76 4.78
C TYR A 226 17.36 5.13 4.55
N HIS A 227 18.11 4.79 5.60
CA HIS A 227 19.37 4.07 5.48
C HIS A 227 19.16 2.63 5.00
N ASN A 228 18.08 1.98 5.45
CA ASN A 228 17.81 0.57 5.22
C ASN A 228 17.19 0.21 3.87
N TYR A 229 16.44 1.12 3.27
CA TYR A 229 15.81 0.86 1.97
C TYR A 229 16.41 1.70 0.85
N MET A 230 17.05 2.82 1.19
CA MET A 230 17.64 3.76 0.23
C MET A 230 18.87 4.46 0.83
N TYR A 231 18.92 5.79 0.74
CA TYR A 231 19.97 6.65 1.27
C TYR A 231 19.42 7.58 2.36
N CYS A 232 20.05 7.61 3.53
CA CYS A 232 19.72 8.56 4.60
C CYS A 232 20.49 9.87 4.43
N LYS A 233 19.80 10.95 4.07
CA LYS A 233 20.40 12.30 3.90
C LYS A 233 20.92 12.93 5.18
N ARG A 234 20.57 12.40 6.35
CA ARG A 234 21.04 12.90 7.65
C ARG A 234 22.44 12.39 8.01
N GLY A 235 22.93 11.33 7.35
CA GLY A 235 24.24 10.74 7.63
C GLY A 235 24.42 10.46 9.13
N ASP A 236 25.54 10.89 9.69
CA ASP A 236 25.87 10.74 11.11
C ASP A 236 24.99 11.59 12.04
N ARG A 237 24.31 12.61 11.49
CA ARG A 237 23.34 13.44 12.24
C ARG A 237 21.96 12.79 12.31
N CYS A 238 21.80 11.57 11.82
CA CYS A 238 20.53 10.86 11.92
C CYS A 238 20.27 10.42 13.36
N PRO A 239 19.12 10.78 13.98
CA PRO A 239 18.79 10.33 15.33
C PRO A 239 18.42 8.83 15.38
N HIS A 240 18.45 8.14 14.24
CA HIS A 240 18.03 6.75 14.09
C HIS A 240 19.24 5.83 13.83
N ASP A 241 19.12 4.55 14.18
CA ASP A 241 20.16 3.54 14.00
C ASP A 241 20.36 3.21 12.50
N HIS A 242 21.57 3.44 11.98
CA HIS A 242 21.99 3.08 10.63
C HIS A 242 22.65 1.71 10.57
N THR A 243 23.01 1.13 11.71
CA THR A 243 23.79 -0.11 11.76
C THR A 243 22.91 -1.34 11.63
N ALA A 244 21.65 -1.25 12.08
CA ALA A 244 20.72 -2.37 12.11
C ALA A 244 19.83 -2.44 10.87
N CYS A 245 19.60 -3.66 10.40
CA CYS A 245 18.65 -3.99 9.34
C CYS A 245 17.22 -3.74 9.81
N HIS A 246 16.43 -3.00 9.05
CA HIS A 246 15.02 -2.73 9.37
C HIS A 246 14.13 -3.96 9.16
N CYS A 247 14.56 -4.96 8.37
CA CYS A 247 13.78 -6.18 8.15
C CYS A 247 13.95 -7.20 9.28
N CYS A 248 15.19 -7.46 9.70
CA CYS A 248 15.48 -8.52 10.69
C CYS A 248 16.09 -8.01 12.00
N GLY A 249 16.39 -6.71 12.14
CA GLY A 249 16.99 -6.11 13.33
C GLY A 249 18.49 -6.36 13.51
N ARG A 250 19.11 -7.22 12.69
CA ARG A 250 20.55 -7.57 12.77
C ARG A 250 21.42 -6.51 12.10
N ALA A 251 22.63 -6.30 12.62
CA ALA A 251 23.57 -5.36 12.01
C ALA A 251 24.27 -5.95 10.76
N GLY A 252 24.94 -5.09 9.98
CA GLY A 252 25.85 -5.50 8.91
C GLY A 252 25.25 -5.60 7.51
N HIS A 253 23.95 -5.34 7.36
CA HIS A 253 23.30 -5.25 6.04
C HIS A 253 22.07 -4.33 6.10
N LYS A 254 21.65 -3.83 4.94
CA LYS A 254 20.41 -3.07 4.79
C LYS A 254 19.21 -3.98 4.59
N ALA A 255 18.01 -3.49 4.84
CA ALA A 255 16.79 -4.25 4.57
C ALA A 255 16.65 -4.70 3.10
N VAL A 256 17.14 -3.90 2.15
CA VAL A 256 17.19 -4.28 0.72
C VAL A 256 18.16 -5.40 0.38
N GLU A 257 19.12 -5.66 1.26
CA GLU A 257 20.12 -6.74 1.15
C GLU A 257 19.78 -7.91 2.09
N CYS A 258 18.64 -7.84 2.78
CA CYS A 258 18.27 -8.82 3.79
C CYS A 258 17.70 -10.07 3.14
N GLU A 259 18.27 -11.23 3.45
CA GLU A 259 17.77 -12.54 2.98
C GLU A 259 16.33 -12.82 3.43
N VAL A 260 15.92 -12.27 4.59
CA VAL A 260 14.54 -12.33 5.09
C VAL A 260 13.58 -11.51 4.21
N TYR A 261 14.09 -10.53 3.48
CA TYR A 261 13.34 -9.63 2.61
C TYR A 261 13.22 -10.14 1.16
N ALA A 262 13.82 -11.28 0.80
CA ALA A 262 13.86 -11.73 -0.59
C ALA A 262 12.45 -11.75 -1.23
N PRO A 263 12.18 -10.93 -2.27
CA PRO A 263 11.01 -11.15 -3.11
C PRO A 263 11.14 -12.54 -3.75
N PRO A 264 10.02 -13.25 -4.03
CA PRO A 264 10.11 -14.51 -4.76
C PRO A 264 10.86 -14.26 -6.08
N PRO A 265 11.72 -15.19 -6.52
CA PRO A 265 12.37 -15.05 -7.81
C PRO A 265 11.27 -14.85 -8.89
N PRO A 266 11.53 -14.03 -9.92
CA PRO A 266 10.61 -13.93 -11.04
C PRO A 266 10.33 -15.33 -11.58
N PRO A 267 9.10 -15.64 -12.04
CA PRO A 267 8.80 -16.92 -12.65
C PRO A 267 9.82 -17.17 -13.75
N LEU A 268 10.54 -18.29 -13.65
CA LEU A 268 11.49 -18.72 -14.67
C LEU A 268 10.72 -18.74 -15.99
N GLY A 269 11.21 -17.96 -16.97
CA GLY A 269 10.54 -17.75 -18.24
C GLY A 269 10.09 -19.08 -18.82
N THR A 270 8.80 -19.16 -19.17
CA THR A 270 8.26 -20.28 -19.94
C THR A 270 9.11 -20.40 -21.20
N ASN A 271 9.83 -21.52 -21.34
CA ASN A 271 10.49 -21.90 -22.58
C ASN A 271 9.48 -21.76 -23.72
N ALA A 272 9.93 -21.12 -24.80
CA ALA A 272 9.14 -20.92 -26.01
C ALA A 272 8.50 -22.25 -26.44
N VAL A 273 7.17 -22.25 -26.55
CA VAL A 273 6.43 -23.29 -27.26
C VAL A 273 6.90 -23.22 -28.72
N PRO A 274 7.41 -24.32 -29.32
CA PRO A 274 7.75 -24.32 -30.74
C PRO A 274 6.49 -24.06 -31.55
N GLN A 275 6.56 -23.15 -32.52
CA GLN A 275 5.48 -22.98 -33.49
C GLN A 275 5.38 -24.25 -34.32
N GLU A 276 4.23 -24.92 -34.25
CA GLU A 276 3.86 -25.97 -35.19
C GLU A 276 3.73 -25.35 -36.58
N THR A 277 4.53 -25.85 -37.52
CA THR A 277 4.40 -25.55 -38.94
C THR A 277 3.23 -26.36 -39.49
N GLU A 278 2.21 -25.67 -39.97
CA GLU A 278 1.13 -26.27 -40.77
C GLU A 278 1.72 -26.90 -42.04
N VAL A 279 1.29 -28.13 -42.33
CA VAL A 279 1.47 -28.85 -43.59
C VAL A 279 0.10 -29.07 -44.20
#